data_AF-A0AA42B0V4-F1
#
_entry.id   AF-A0AA42B0V4-F1
#
_cell.length_a   1.000
_cell.length_b   1.000
_cell.length_c   1.000
_cell.angle_alpha   90.00
_cell.angle_beta   90.00
_cell.angle_gamma   90.00
#
_symmetry.space_group_name_H-M   'P 1'
#
loop_
_entity.id
_entity.type
_entity.pdbx_description
1 polymer ?
#
loop_
_entity_poly.entity_id
_entity_poly.type
_entity_poly.pdbx_seq_one_letter_code
_entity_poly.pdbx_strand_id
1 'polypeptide(L)'
;LSKQENVSLKITHFIVLQLVEENDVERNAEAVCLLLNTIGKKLDELRTKVSLKMKDFPKESSNEYHGWPETYFVWLKGILTTHHELETRLKFMIYDLLVLRANNWVDPRHVKVEDKTIPELIRASETEVLSRRNLRAVQFRSKNRHDPRRW
;
A
#
# COMPACT_ATOMS: atom_id res chain seq x y z
N LEU A 1 6.51 18.69 -17.30
CA LEU A 1 7.43 17.65 -16.82
C LEU A 1 8.82 18.19 -16.98
N SER A 2 9.69 18.00 -15.99
CA SER A 2 11.12 18.23 -16.23
C SER A 2 11.61 17.18 -17.24
N LYS A 3 12.69 17.49 -17.98
CA LYS A 3 13.31 16.56 -18.92
C LYS A 3 13.64 15.20 -18.25
N GLN A 4 14.00 15.25 -16.97
CA GLN A 4 14.35 14.08 -16.16
C GLN A 4 13.14 13.18 -15.83
N GLU A 5 11.97 13.75 -15.53
CA GLU A 5 10.75 12.96 -15.25
C GLU A 5 10.29 12.16 -16.48
N ASN A 6 10.40 12.76 -17.67
CA ASN A 6 10.04 12.10 -18.92
C ASN A 6 11.00 10.94 -19.24
N VAL A 7 12.31 11.16 -19.04
CA VAL A 7 13.33 10.12 -19.19
C VAL A 7 13.10 8.96 -18.22
N SER A 8 12.77 9.25 -16.96
CA SER A 8 12.49 8.21 -15.96
C SER A 8 11.29 7.34 -16.36
N LEU A 9 10.24 7.93 -16.93
CA LEU A 9 9.05 7.21 -17.38
C LEU A 9 9.36 6.30 -18.58
N LYS A 10 10.12 6.81 -19.56
CA LYS A 10 10.56 6.05 -20.74
C LYS A 10 11.46 4.87 -20.40
N ILE A 11 12.47 5.09 -19.56
CA ILE A 11 13.40 4.04 -19.13
C ILE A 11 12.65 2.96 -18.35
N THR A 12 11.77 3.37 -17.43
CA THR A 12 10.94 2.41 -16.69
C THR A 12 10.10 1.57 -17.63
N HIS A 13 9.45 2.22 -18.60
CA HIS A 13 8.61 1.50 -19.53
C HIS A 13 9.40 0.48 -20.35
N PHE A 14 10.56 0.89 -20.86
CA PHE A 14 11.47 0.03 -21.59
C PHE A 14 11.89 -1.19 -20.76
N ILE A 15 12.31 -0.98 -19.51
CA ILE A 15 12.72 -2.07 -18.62
C ILE A 15 11.57 -3.06 -18.39
N VAL A 16 10.36 -2.56 -18.09
CA VAL A 16 9.23 -3.45 -17.82
C VAL A 16 8.81 -4.20 -19.08
N LEU A 17 8.83 -3.58 -20.26
CA LEU A 17 8.54 -4.28 -21.51
C LEU A 17 9.52 -5.43 -21.76
N GLN A 18 10.81 -5.18 -21.60
CA GLN A 18 11.84 -6.22 -21.78
C GLN A 18 11.62 -7.38 -20.81
N LEU A 19 11.29 -7.10 -19.55
CA LEU A 19 10.97 -8.13 -18.55
C LEU A 19 9.70 -8.91 -18.90
N VAL A 20 8.70 -8.26 -19.49
CA VAL A 20 7.43 -8.92 -19.87
C VAL A 20 7.60 -9.83 -21.10
N GLU A 21 8.51 -9.49 -22.01
CA GLU A 21 8.77 -10.23 -23.26
C GLU A 21 9.71 -11.44 -23.08
N GLU A 22 10.46 -11.51 -21.98
CA GLU A 22 11.41 -12.59 -21.69
C GLU A 22 10.72 -13.86 -21.11
N ASN A 23 11.29 -15.04 -21.43
CA ASN A 23 10.71 -16.35 -21.12
C ASN A 23 10.76 -16.79 -19.64
N ASP A 24 11.43 -16.04 -18.75
CA ASP A 24 11.56 -16.37 -17.33
C ASP A 24 10.48 -15.65 -16.49
N VAL A 25 9.25 -16.17 -16.59
CA VAL A 25 8.06 -15.52 -16.02
C VAL A 25 8.19 -15.27 -14.51
N GLU A 26 8.76 -16.21 -13.75
CA GLU A 26 8.87 -16.08 -12.28
C GLU A 26 9.84 -14.97 -11.88
N ARG A 27 11.06 -15.00 -12.44
CA ARG A 27 12.07 -13.98 -12.19
C ARG A 27 11.61 -12.60 -12.65
N ASN A 28 10.94 -12.55 -13.78
CA ASN A 28 10.46 -11.30 -14.35
C ASN A 28 9.29 -10.74 -13.55
N ALA A 29 8.38 -11.59 -13.06
CA ALA A 29 7.32 -11.18 -12.14
C ALA A 29 7.92 -10.57 -10.87
N GLU A 30 8.99 -11.17 -10.33
CA GLU A 30 9.68 -10.64 -9.17
C GLU A 30 10.30 -9.27 -9.43
N ALA A 31 11.08 -9.15 -10.49
CA ALA A 31 11.73 -7.90 -10.88
C ALA A 31 10.72 -6.77 -11.14
N VAL A 32 9.62 -7.08 -11.83
CA VAL A 32 8.54 -6.12 -12.08
C VAL A 32 7.88 -5.69 -10.77
N CYS A 33 7.60 -6.61 -9.85
CA CYS A 33 7.00 -6.27 -8.57
C CYS A 33 7.90 -5.37 -7.72
N LEU A 34 9.20 -5.68 -7.61
CA LEU A 34 10.18 -4.88 -6.87
C LEU A 34 10.33 -3.47 -7.44
N LEU A 35 10.41 -3.37 -8.78
CA LEU A 35 10.49 -2.10 -9.47
C LEU A 35 9.24 -1.26 -9.20
N LEU A 36 8.05 -1.82 -9.42
CA LEU A 36 6.78 -1.10 -9.24
C LEU A 36 6.51 -0.74 -7.78
N ASN A 37 6.94 -1.52 -6.80
CA ASN A 37 6.90 -1.12 -5.39
C ASN A 37 7.73 0.15 -5.12
N THR A 38 8.85 0.32 -5.82
CA THR A 38 9.75 1.46 -5.61
C THR A 38 9.28 2.72 -6.34
N ILE A 39 8.87 2.59 -7.59
CA ILE A 39 8.59 3.75 -8.47
C ILE A 39 7.14 3.87 -8.93
N GLY A 40 6.28 2.89 -8.64
CA GLY A 40 4.92 2.80 -9.18
C GLY A 40 4.04 3.99 -8.83
N LYS A 41 4.11 4.50 -7.59
CA LYS A 41 3.40 5.73 -7.18
C LYS A 41 3.80 6.92 -8.04
N LYS A 42 5.10 7.12 -8.22
CA LYS A 42 5.65 8.22 -9.02
C LYS A 42 5.21 8.08 -10.48
N LEU A 43 5.16 6.87 -11.03
CA LEU A 43 4.68 6.62 -12.39
C LEU A 43 3.19 6.99 -12.55
N ASP A 44 2.33 6.58 -11.63
CA ASP A 44 0.89 6.90 -11.68
C ASP A 44 0.65 8.43 -11.54
N GLU A 45 1.41 9.11 -10.69
CA GLU A 45 1.38 10.58 -10.57
C GLU A 45 1.86 11.28 -11.84
N LEU A 46 2.97 10.81 -12.43
CA LEU A 46 3.50 11.35 -13.68
C LEU A 46 2.52 11.15 -14.84
N ARG A 47 1.90 9.96 -14.95
CA ARG A 47 0.82 9.70 -15.91
C ARG A 47 -0.32 10.70 -15.72
N THR A 48 -0.78 10.88 -14.50
CA THR A 48 -1.89 11.80 -14.19
C THR A 48 -1.54 13.24 -14.59
N LYS A 49 -0.31 13.69 -14.30
CA LYS A 49 0.20 15.00 -14.75
C LYS A 49 0.25 15.13 -16.28
N VAL A 50 0.66 14.08 -16.99
CA VAL A 50 0.64 14.05 -18.47
C VAL A 50 -0.80 14.16 -18.98
N SER A 51 -1.70 13.32 -18.47
CA SER A 51 -3.10 13.30 -18.91
C SER A 51 -3.81 14.63 -18.65
N LEU A 52 -3.49 15.32 -17.55
CA LEU A 52 -4.06 16.64 -17.25
C LEU A 52 -3.52 17.72 -18.20
N LYS A 53 -2.23 17.69 -18.56
CA LYS A 53 -1.63 18.65 -19.51
C LYS A 53 -2.02 18.38 -20.97
N MET A 54 -2.35 17.14 -21.33
CA MET A 54 -2.82 16.77 -22.66
C MET A 54 -4.28 17.12 -22.91
N LYS A 55 -5.04 17.58 -21.89
CA LYS A 55 -6.43 18.02 -22.06
C LYS A 55 -6.56 19.23 -23.00
N ASP A 56 -5.47 19.99 -23.17
CA ASP A 56 -5.37 21.15 -24.05
C ASP A 56 -4.69 20.84 -25.41
N PHE A 57 -4.27 19.59 -25.68
CA PHE A 57 -3.57 19.18 -26.91
C PHE A 57 -4.40 18.18 -27.75
N PRO A 58 -4.24 18.14 -29.09
CA PRO A 58 -4.99 17.24 -29.96
C PRO A 58 -4.76 15.76 -29.60
N LYS A 59 -5.85 14.97 -29.58
CA LYS A 59 -5.89 13.54 -29.21
C LYS A 59 -4.88 12.64 -29.94
N GLU A 60 -4.36 13.09 -31.07
CA GLU A 60 -3.64 12.29 -32.06
C GLU A 60 -2.22 11.90 -31.61
N SER A 61 -1.63 12.65 -30.68
CA SER A 61 -0.32 12.34 -30.05
C SER A 61 -0.44 11.67 -28.66
N SER A 62 -1.66 11.51 -28.14
CA SER A 62 -1.89 11.09 -26.74
C SER A 62 -1.86 9.58 -26.51
N ASN A 63 -1.85 8.78 -27.57
CA ASN A 63 -2.14 7.36 -27.49
C ASN A 63 -0.95 6.51 -27.02
N GLU A 64 0.28 6.99 -27.23
CA GLU A 64 1.46 6.18 -26.94
C GLU A 64 1.72 6.10 -25.43
N TYR A 65 1.40 7.09 -24.59
CA TYR A 65 1.83 7.08 -23.18
C TYR A 65 0.69 6.86 -22.16
N HIS A 66 -0.57 6.81 -22.60
CA HIS A 66 -1.74 6.79 -21.70
C HIS A 66 -2.00 5.41 -21.07
N GLY A 67 -1.75 4.33 -21.84
CA GLY A 67 -2.06 2.95 -21.42
C GLY A 67 -0.93 2.21 -20.70
N TRP A 68 0.28 2.75 -20.66
CA TRP A 68 1.49 1.98 -20.31
C TRP A 68 1.50 1.35 -18.93
N PRO A 69 1.09 2.04 -17.85
CA PRO A 69 0.99 1.40 -16.55
C PRO A 69 0.00 0.24 -16.57
N GLU A 70 -1.10 0.35 -17.31
CA GLU A 70 -2.14 -0.68 -17.30
C GLU A 70 -1.69 -2.00 -17.92
N THR A 71 -0.85 -1.95 -18.96
CA THR A 71 -0.26 -3.15 -19.59
C THR A 71 0.42 -4.05 -18.57
N TYR A 72 1.16 -3.49 -17.61
CA TYR A 72 1.89 -4.27 -16.61
C TYR A 72 0.98 -4.92 -15.59
N PHE A 73 -0.03 -4.19 -15.12
CA PHE A 73 -0.98 -4.72 -14.15
C PHE A 73 -1.92 -5.75 -14.78
N VAL A 74 -2.23 -5.61 -16.07
CA VAL A 74 -2.93 -6.64 -16.84
C VAL A 74 -2.06 -7.89 -16.95
N TRP A 75 -0.78 -7.74 -17.28
CA TRP A 75 0.16 -8.87 -17.34
C TRP A 75 0.29 -9.58 -15.98
N LEU A 76 0.48 -8.84 -14.89
CA LEU A 76 0.53 -9.39 -13.52
C LEU A 76 -0.75 -10.15 -13.13
N LYS A 77 -1.93 -9.62 -13.49
CA LYS A 77 -3.21 -10.34 -13.32
C LYS A 77 -3.25 -11.60 -14.16
N GLY A 78 -2.78 -11.53 -15.41
CA GLY A 78 -2.63 -12.66 -16.32
C GLY A 78 -1.80 -13.77 -15.68
N ILE A 79 -0.64 -13.43 -15.10
CA ILE A 79 0.24 -14.38 -14.42
C ILE A 79 -0.49 -15.16 -13.33
N LEU A 80 -1.25 -14.47 -12.48
CA LEU A 80 -2.02 -15.12 -11.41
C LEU A 80 -3.07 -16.10 -11.95
N THR A 81 -3.57 -15.89 -13.17
CA THR A 81 -4.57 -16.76 -13.80
C THR A 81 -3.96 -17.90 -14.61
N THR A 82 -2.78 -17.73 -15.21
CA THR A 82 -2.17 -18.70 -16.13
C THR A 82 -1.10 -19.56 -15.48
N HIS A 83 -0.35 -19.03 -14.50
CA HIS A 83 0.77 -19.72 -13.85
C HIS A 83 0.36 -20.22 -12.47
N HIS A 84 -0.47 -21.28 -12.43
CA HIS A 84 -0.92 -21.88 -11.18
C HIS A 84 0.23 -22.48 -10.33
N GLU A 85 1.34 -22.85 -10.95
CA GLU A 85 2.53 -23.40 -10.28
C GLU A 85 3.42 -22.33 -9.65
N LEU A 86 3.14 -21.05 -9.89
CA LEU A 86 3.94 -19.94 -9.38
C LEU A 86 4.12 -20.03 -7.86
N GLU A 87 5.34 -19.75 -7.40
CA GLU A 87 5.69 -19.72 -5.98
C GLU A 87 4.66 -18.91 -5.18
N THR A 88 4.22 -19.45 -4.05
CA THR A 88 3.23 -18.80 -3.18
C THR A 88 3.70 -17.41 -2.75
N ARG A 89 4.99 -17.23 -2.48
CA ARG A 89 5.61 -15.94 -2.18
C ARG A 89 5.38 -14.91 -3.30
N LEU A 90 5.61 -15.31 -4.55
CA LEU A 90 5.42 -14.44 -5.72
C LEU A 90 3.94 -14.10 -5.92
N LYS A 91 3.03 -15.05 -5.75
CA LYS A 91 1.58 -14.77 -5.78
C LYS A 91 1.21 -13.68 -4.78
N PHE A 92 1.65 -13.81 -3.53
CA PHE A 92 1.41 -12.80 -2.50
C PHE A 92 2.02 -11.45 -2.86
N MET A 93 3.23 -11.43 -3.41
CA MET A 93 3.87 -10.18 -3.82
C MET A 93 3.09 -9.46 -4.93
N ILE A 94 2.55 -10.20 -5.89
CA ILE A 94 1.69 -9.65 -6.95
C ILE A 94 0.37 -9.13 -6.35
N TYR A 95 -0.27 -9.89 -5.46
CA TYR A 95 -1.49 -9.45 -4.77
C TYR A 95 -1.27 -8.18 -3.95
N ASP A 96 -0.20 -8.12 -3.15
CA ASP A 96 0.15 -6.97 -2.33
C ASP A 96 0.34 -5.72 -3.20
N LEU A 97 1.04 -5.84 -4.32
CA LEU A 97 1.24 -4.73 -5.25
C LEU A 97 -0.08 -4.28 -5.91
N LEU A 98 -0.94 -5.22 -6.32
CA LEU A 98 -2.26 -4.90 -6.89
C LEU A 98 -3.14 -4.15 -5.87
N VAL A 99 -3.17 -4.63 -4.63
CA VAL A 99 -3.88 -3.98 -3.53
C VAL A 99 -3.29 -2.60 -3.21
N LEU A 100 -1.96 -2.48 -3.19
CA LEU A 100 -1.27 -1.22 -2.95
C LEU A 100 -1.65 -0.16 -4.00
N ARG A 101 -1.64 -0.52 -5.29
CA ARG A 101 -2.09 0.39 -6.36
C ARG A 101 -3.57 0.74 -6.24
N ALA A 102 -4.44 -0.23 -5.95
CA ALA A 102 -5.87 0.00 -5.76
C ALA A 102 -6.15 0.97 -4.59
N ASN A 103 -5.30 0.94 -3.57
CA ASN A 103 -5.33 1.86 -2.43
C ASN A 103 -4.54 3.15 -2.67
N ASN A 104 -4.36 3.58 -3.91
CA ASN A 104 -3.64 4.81 -4.28
C ASN A 104 -2.21 4.88 -3.71
N TRP A 105 -1.52 3.74 -3.66
CA TRP A 105 -0.17 3.62 -3.12
C TRP A 105 -0.05 4.02 -1.64
N VAL A 106 -1.14 3.89 -0.90
CA VAL A 106 -1.15 3.97 0.56
C VAL A 106 -1.09 2.56 1.10
N ASP A 107 -0.03 2.21 1.81
CA ASP A 107 0.08 0.90 2.43
C ASP A 107 -0.97 0.78 3.56
N PRO A 108 -1.95 -0.14 3.44
CA PRO A 108 -3.00 -0.31 4.45
C PRO A 108 -2.44 -0.74 5.82
N ARG A 109 -1.27 -1.37 5.85
CA ARG A 109 -0.61 -1.87 7.07
C ARG A 109 0.22 -0.79 7.76
N HIS A 110 0.60 0.27 7.06
CA HIS A 110 1.26 1.44 7.61
C HIS A 110 0.31 2.64 7.66
N VAL A 111 -0.86 2.46 8.30
CA VAL A 111 -1.55 3.61 8.90
C VAL A 111 -0.50 4.29 9.76
N LYS A 112 -0.29 5.59 9.53
CA LYS A 112 0.71 6.43 10.20
C LYS A 112 0.37 6.56 11.69
N VAL A 113 0.47 5.47 12.42
CA VAL A 113 0.53 5.46 13.87
C VAL A 113 1.86 6.12 14.16
N GLU A 114 1.84 7.34 14.68
CA GLU A 114 3.04 7.90 15.29
C GLU A 114 3.55 6.87 16.27
N ASP A 115 4.77 6.36 16.04
CA ASP A 115 5.40 5.42 16.94
C ASP A 115 5.38 6.06 18.34
N LYS A 116 4.56 5.50 19.23
CA LYS A 116 4.49 5.99 20.60
C LYS A 116 5.90 5.89 21.16
N THR A 117 6.40 7.01 21.67
CA THR A 117 7.71 7.02 22.31
C THR A 117 7.68 6.06 23.51
N ILE A 118 8.81 5.44 23.85
CA ILE A 118 8.90 4.52 25.01
C ILE A 118 8.29 5.15 26.28
N PRO A 119 8.51 6.45 26.59
CA PRO A 119 7.86 7.10 27.72
C PRO A 119 6.33 7.15 27.63
N GLU A 120 5.76 7.32 26.43
CA GLU A 120 4.31 7.31 26.22
C GLU A 120 3.68 5.94 26.45
N LEU A 121 4.37 4.88 26.05
CA LEU A 121 3.92 3.51 26.30
C LEU A 121 3.91 3.21 27.81
N ILE A 122 4.94 3.64 28.54
CA ILE A 122 5.01 3.47 30.00
C ILE A 122 3.88 4.23 30.69
N ARG A 123 3.68 5.52 30.38
CA ARG A 123 2.58 6.32 30.96
C ARG A 123 1.20 5.74 30.66
N ALA A 124 0.97 5.27 29.44
CA ALA A 124 -0.29 4.65 29.06
C ALA A 124 -0.56 3.38 29.89
N SER A 125 0.48 2.58 30.15
CA SER A 125 0.36 1.37 30.98
C SER A 125 0.06 1.70 32.45
N GLU A 126 0.68 2.74 33.02
CA GLU A 126 0.47 3.16 34.40
C GLU A 126 -0.95 3.71 34.62
N THR A 127 -1.42 4.53 33.70
CA THR A 127 -2.78 5.11 33.75
C THR A 127 -3.86 4.03 33.64
N GLU A 128 -3.65 2.99 32.82
CA GLU A 128 -4.56 1.85 32.73
C GLU A 128 -4.60 1.04 34.04
N VAL A 129 -3.44 0.75 34.64
CA VAL A 129 -3.35 0.03 35.92
C VAL A 129 -4.04 0.80 37.04
N LEU A 130 -3.83 2.12 37.13
CA LEU A 130 -4.48 2.98 38.12
C LEU A 130 -5.99 3.00 37.93
N SER A 131 -6.47 3.09 36.69
CA SER A 131 -7.90 3.07 36.37
C SER A 131 -8.54 1.75 36.78
N ARG A 132 -7.89 0.61 36.51
CA ARG A 132 -8.34 -0.72 36.95
C ARG A 132 -8.39 -0.86 38.48
N ARG A 133 -7.40 -0.30 39.19
CA ARG A 133 -7.38 -0.29 40.67
C ARG A 133 -8.52 0.55 41.24
N ASN A 134 -8.76 1.74 40.69
CA ASN A 134 -9.84 2.63 41.11
C ASN A 134 -11.23 2.00 40.90
N LEU A 135 -11.45 1.35 39.76
CA LEU A 135 -12.70 0.63 39.49
C LEU A 135 -12.97 -0.48 40.53
N ARG A 136 -11.94 -1.24 40.90
CA ARG A 136 -12.06 -2.27 41.95
C ARG A 136 -12.39 -1.68 43.32
N ALA A 137 -11.78 -0.55 43.68
CA ALA A 137 -12.05 0.14 44.94
C ALA A 137 -13.49 0.68 45.01
N VAL A 138 -13.99 1.26 43.91
CA VAL A 138 -15.38 1.75 43.81
C VAL A 138 -16.38 0.60 43.95
N GLN A 139 -16.12 -0.55 43.30
CA GLN A 139 -16.96 -1.73 43.42
C GLN A 139 -16.98 -2.31 44.84
N PHE A 140 -15.82 -2.35 45.52
CA PHE A 140 -15.73 -2.80 46.91
C PHE A 140 -16.50 -1.87 47.87
N ARG A 141 -16.36 -0.55 47.70
CA ARG A 141 -17.09 0.45 48.49
C ARG A 141 -18.61 0.37 48.27
N SER A 142 -19.05 0.03 47.05
CA SER A 142 -20.48 -0.14 46.78
C SER A 142 -21.08 -1.38 47.43
N LYS A 143 -20.31 -2.47 47.57
CA LYS A 143 -20.77 -3.72 48.21
C LYS A 143 -20.84 -3.62 49.75
N ASN A 144 -20.02 -2.76 50.35
CA ASN A 144 -19.96 -2.57 51.81
C ASN A 144 -20.86 -1.43 52.33
N ARG A 145 -21.73 -0.85 51.50
CA ARG A 145 -22.75 0.08 51.99
C ARG A 145 -23.85 -0.71 52.70
N HIS A 146 -23.95 -0.51 54.01
CA HIS A 146 -25.03 -1.05 54.81
C HIS A 146 -26.35 -0.44 54.31
N ASP A 147 -27.31 -1.30 53.92
CA ASP A 147 -28.64 -0.87 53.52
C ASP A 147 -29.45 -0.55 54.78
N PRO A 148 -29.79 0.73 55.05
CA PRO A 148 -30.51 1.10 56.25
C PRO A 148 -31.95 0.55 56.30
N ARG A 149 -32.44 -0.10 55.25
CA ARG A 149 -33.77 -0.74 55.19
C ARG A 149 -33.75 -2.24 55.46
N ARG A 150 -32.60 -2.83 55.77
CA ARG A 150 -32.49 -4.23 56.23
C ARG A 150 -32.44 -4.26 57.75
N TRP A 151 -33.62 -4.26 58.37
CA TRP A 151 -33.88 -4.81 59.71
C TRP A 151 -35.03 -5.81 59.57
#